data_AF-X1HYK7-F1
#
_entry.id   AF-X1HYK7-F1
#
_cell.length_a   1.000
_cell.length_b   1.000
_cell.length_c   1.000
_cell.angle_alpha   90.00
_cell.angle_beta   90.00
_cell.angle_gamma   90.00
#
_symmetry.space_group_name_H-M   'P 1'
#
loop_
_entity.id
_entity.type
_entity.pdbx_description
1 polymer ?
#
loop_
_entity_poly.entity_id
_entity_poly.type
_entity_poly.pdbx_seq_one_letter_code
_entity_poly.pdbx_strand_id
1 'polypeptide(L)'
;RLSYEIYSFGQDIVINPINPIEPKGSFRREEQFKKEFSSRKKRNKKIELDITVSKQRIILKADPVYASSNIIVFADDYEIFTGSLSRSSVIALSLSNKEGRKVLKEYDRDKHIYGIIK
;
A
#
# COMPACT_ATOMS: atom_id res chain seq x y z
N ARG A 1 -20.59 16.97 -15.01
CA ARG A 1 -20.20 16.11 -16.16
C ARG A 1 -18.91 15.40 -15.74
N LEU A 2 -18.89 14.07 -15.67
CA LEU A 2 -17.70 13.31 -15.29
C LEU A 2 -16.77 13.21 -16.51
N SER A 3 -15.50 13.48 -16.31
CA SER A 3 -14.46 13.47 -17.34
C SER A 3 -13.42 12.41 -16.99
N TYR A 4 -12.94 11.67 -17.98
CA TYR A 4 -11.93 10.63 -17.79
C TYR A 4 -10.88 10.72 -18.88
N GLU A 5 -9.63 10.50 -18.51
CA GLU A 5 -8.54 10.27 -19.46
C GLU A 5 -8.31 8.76 -19.55
N ILE A 6 -8.30 8.24 -20.77
CA ILE A 6 -8.25 6.80 -21.04
C ILE A 6 -7.01 6.52 -21.90
N TYR A 7 -6.15 5.65 -21.41
CA TYR A 7 -4.97 5.19 -22.13
C TYR A 7 -5.11 3.70 -22.46
N SER A 8 -4.76 3.32 -23.69
CA SER A 8 -4.83 1.95 -24.18
C SER A 8 -3.42 1.40 -24.43
N PHE A 9 -3.12 0.26 -23.82
CA PHE A 9 -1.84 -0.44 -23.98
C PHE A 9 -2.11 -1.89 -24.38
N GLY A 10 -2.29 -2.13 -25.69
CA GLY A 10 -2.61 -3.46 -26.20
C GLY A 10 -4.04 -3.89 -25.83
N GLN A 11 -4.19 -4.93 -25.01
CA GLN A 11 -5.50 -5.42 -24.53
C GLN A 11 -5.94 -4.80 -23.20
N ASP A 12 -5.09 -4.00 -22.55
CA ASP A 12 -5.37 -3.43 -21.24
C ASP A 12 -5.75 -1.94 -21.33
N ILE A 13 -6.74 -1.53 -20.53
CA ILE A 13 -7.23 -0.15 -20.44
C ILE A 13 -7.04 0.37 -19.02
N VAL A 14 -6.43 1.54 -18.89
CA VAL A 14 -6.28 2.26 -17.61
C VAL A 14 -7.10 3.56 -17.67
N ILE A 15 -7.93 3.78 -16.65
CA ILE A 15 -8.82 4.94 -16.53
C ILE A 15 -8.41 5.75 -15.30
N ASN A 16 -8.07 7.02 -15.50
CA ASN A 16 -7.78 7.95 -14.41
C ASN A 16 -8.91 9.01 -14.32
N PRO A 17 -9.55 9.20 -13.15
CA PRO A 17 -10.49 10.29 -12.99
C PRO A 17 -9.77 11.64 -13.06
N ILE A 18 -10.21 12.50 -13.97
CA ILE A 18 -9.74 13.89 -14.05
C ILE A 18 -10.82 14.79 -13.45
N ASN A 19 -10.42 15.64 -12.50
CA ASN A 19 -11.31 16.65 -11.93
C ASN A 19 -11.89 17.50 -13.08
N PRO A 20 -13.21 17.73 -13.10
CA PRO A 20 -13.81 18.54 -14.15
C PRO A 20 -13.18 19.94 -14.13
N ILE A 21 -12.63 20.35 -15.27
CA ILE A 21 -12.10 21.70 -15.46
C ILE A 21 -13.30 22.64 -15.52
N GLU A 22 -13.58 23.33 -14.42
CA GLU A 22 -14.58 24.41 -14.41
C GLU A 22 -14.11 25.57 -15.31
N PRO A 23 -15.03 26.20 -16.06
CA PRO A 23 -14.68 27.35 -16.89
C PRO A 23 -14.21 28.51 -16.01
N LYS A 24 -13.07 29.09 -16.37
CA LYS A 24 -12.42 30.22 -15.68
C LYS A 24 -13.41 31.37 -15.47
N GLY A 25 -13.85 31.54 -14.23
CA GLY A 25 -14.72 32.64 -13.82
C GLY A 25 -14.55 32.93 -12.33
N SER A 26 -13.57 33.78 -12.04
CA SER A 26 -13.47 34.73 -10.92
C SER A 26 -13.69 34.29 -9.45
N PHE A 27 -12.85 34.91 -8.60
CA PHE A 27 -12.90 35.03 -7.14
C PHE A 27 -12.22 33.97 -6.27
N ARG A 28 -11.09 34.42 -5.72
CA ARG A 28 -10.49 33.94 -4.48
C ARG A 28 -11.56 33.83 -3.37
N ARG A 29 -11.66 32.65 -2.76
CA ARG A 29 -11.84 32.54 -1.32
C ARG A 29 -11.25 31.20 -0.86
N GLU A 30 -10.21 31.30 -0.04
CA GLU A 30 -9.70 30.19 0.77
C GLU A 30 -10.76 29.83 1.81
N GLU A 31 -11.81 29.12 1.39
CA GLU A 31 -12.73 28.46 2.32
C GLU A 31 -12.22 27.05 2.58
N GLN A 32 -11.37 26.99 3.60
CA GLN A 32 -11.27 25.94 4.61
C GLN A 32 -12.27 24.79 4.40
N PHE A 33 -11.90 23.78 3.60
CA PHE A 33 -12.54 22.47 3.68
C PHE A 33 -12.06 21.76 4.95
N LYS A 34 -12.53 22.25 6.11
CA LYS A 34 -12.81 21.40 7.26
C LYS A 34 -14.01 20.53 6.90
N LYS A 35 -13.82 19.55 6.01
CA LYS A 35 -14.67 18.37 6.00
C LYS A 35 -14.00 17.35 6.90
N GLU A 36 -14.55 17.33 8.11
CA GLU A 36 -14.33 16.37 9.18
C GLU A 36 -13.92 15.00 8.63
N PHE A 37 -12.69 14.60 8.94
CA PHE A 37 -12.23 13.22 8.86
C PHE A 37 -12.91 12.38 9.95
N SER A 38 -14.24 12.36 9.99
CA SER A 38 -15.05 11.51 10.86
C SER A 38 -15.22 10.11 10.26
N SER A 39 -14.11 9.48 9.87
CA SER A 39 -14.03 8.03 9.66
C SER A 39 -12.72 7.39 10.15
N ARG A 40 -11.76 8.18 10.68
CA ARG A 40 -10.44 7.74 11.17
C ARG A 40 -10.45 6.90 12.47
N LYS A 41 -11.54 6.22 12.80
CA LYS A 41 -11.64 5.40 14.02
C LYS A 41 -11.78 3.90 13.79
N LYS A 42 -11.72 3.43 12.54
CA LYS A 42 -11.58 2.01 12.22
C LYS A 42 -10.55 1.87 11.11
N ARG A 43 -9.37 1.27 11.39
CA ARG A 43 -8.58 0.41 10.45
C ARG A 43 -7.05 0.36 10.66
N ASN A 44 -6.46 0.94 11.70
CA ASN A 44 -5.04 0.67 12.00
C ASN A 44 -4.86 -0.65 12.76
N LYS A 45 -5.50 -1.73 12.31
CA LYS A 45 -5.23 -3.05 12.88
C LYS A 45 -3.89 -3.51 12.31
N LYS A 46 -2.87 -3.56 13.18
CA LYS A 46 -1.58 -4.14 12.84
C LYS A 46 -1.78 -5.63 12.56
N ILE A 47 -1.25 -6.08 11.43
CA ILE A 47 -1.19 -7.48 11.02
C ILE A 47 0.20 -7.96 11.39
N GLU A 48 0.29 -8.91 12.31
CA GLU A 48 1.56 -9.59 12.59
C GLU A 48 1.99 -10.40 11.36
N LEU A 49 3.28 -10.31 11.04
CA LEU A 49 3.87 -11.00 9.90
C LEU A 49 4.94 -11.96 10.41
N ASP A 50 4.75 -13.24 10.17
CA ASP A 50 5.77 -14.26 10.38
C ASP A 50 6.80 -14.17 9.26
N ILE A 51 8.07 -14.03 9.64
CA ILE A 51 9.17 -13.85 8.69
C ILE A 51 10.01 -15.12 8.63
N THR A 52 10.17 -15.65 7.42
CA THR A 52 11.10 -16.74 7.14
C THR A 52 12.14 -16.27 6.15
N VAL A 53 13.41 -16.31 6.57
CA VAL A 53 14.55 -15.96 5.72
C VAL A 53 15.12 -17.23 5.09
N SER A 54 15.35 -17.21 3.79
CA SER A 54 16.04 -18.24 3.03
C SER A 54 17.22 -17.63 2.26
N LYS A 55 18.15 -18.46 1.76
CA LYS A 55 19.36 -17.99 1.05
C LYS A 55 19.10 -16.95 -0.06
N GLN A 56 17.97 -17.03 -0.77
CA GLN A 56 17.67 -16.19 -1.93
C GLN A 56 16.43 -15.31 -1.77
N ARG A 57 15.63 -15.51 -0.71
CA ARG A 57 14.32 -14.85 -0.55
C ARG A 57 13.91 -14.71 0.91
N ILE A 58 13.03 -13.75 1.16
CA ILE A 58 12.28 -13.60 2.40
C ILE A 58 10.82 -13.90 2.13
N ILE A 59 10.19 -14.58 3.07
CA ILE A 59 8.76 -14.90 3.05
C ILE A 59 8.13 -14.19 4.24
N LEU A 60 7.15 -13.33 3.95
CA LEU A 60 6.29 -12.68 4.92
C LEU A 60 4.94 -13.40 4.89
N LYS A 61 4.52 -13.95 6.01
CA LYS A 61 3.25 -14.68 6.13
C LYS A 61 2.34 -14.00 7.13
N ALA A 62 1.10 -13.75 6.74
CA ALA A 62 0.06 -13.22 7.61
C ALA A 62 -0.96 -14.31 7.96
N ASP A 63 -1.85 -13.99 8.89
CA ASP A 63 -3.04 -14.80 9.16
C ASP A 63 -3.87 -15.02 7.86
N PRO A 64 -4.41 -16.24 7.62
CA PRO A 64 -5.29 -16.55 6.50
C PRO A 64 -6.47 -15.59 6.31
N VAL A 65 -6.97 -14.96 7.37
CA VAL A 65 -8.06 -13.96 7.32
C VAL A 65 -7.71 -12.76 6.43
N TYR A 66 -6.41 -12.49 6.20
CA TYR A 66 -5.94 -11.39 5.35
C TYR A 66 -5.54 -11.85 3.94
N ALA A 67 -5.88 -13.07 3.52
CA ALA A 67 -5.57 -13.57 2.19
C ALA A 67 -6.08 -12.62 1.10
N SER A 68 -5.34 -12.52 -0.01
CA SER A 68 -5.68 -11.67 -1.16
C SER A 68 -5.85 -10.17 -0.85
N SER A 69 -5.39 -9.71 0.31
CA SER A 69 -5.50 -8.31 0.73
C SER A 69 -4.26 -7.50 0.35
N ASN A 70 -4.46 -6.22 0.02
CA ASN A 70 -3.36 -5.27 -0.13
C ASN A 70 -2.94 -4.74 1.25
N ILE A 71 -1.64 -4.80 1.52
CA ILE A 71 -1.07 -4.33 2.77
C ILE A 71 0.10 -3.38 2.52
N ILE A 72 0.29 -2.48 3.47
CA ILE A 72 1.49 -1.66 3.59
C ILE A 72 2.36 -2.31 4.67
N VAL A 73 3.62 -2.59 4.35
CA VAL A 73 4.56 -3.26 5.26
C VAL A 73 5.47 -2.22 5.91
N PHE A 74 5.53 -2.26 7.24
CA PHE A 74 6.32 -1.37 8.07
C PHE A 74 7.41 -2.13 8.82
N ALA A 75 8.52 -1.47 9.09
CA ALA A 75 9.44 -1.79 10.19
C ALA A 75 9.37 -0.64 11.20
N ASP A 76 8.85 -0.93 12.38
CA ASP A 76 8.50 0.07 13.40
C ASP A 76 7.60 1.18 12.81
N ASP A 77 8.13 2.40 12.66
CA ASP A 77 7.39 3.55 12.12
C ASP A 77 7.73 3.84 10.64
N TYR A 78 8.62 3.05 10.02
CA TYR A 78 9.07 3.26 8.65
C TYR A 78 8.36 2.33 7.66
N GLU A 79 7.68 2.91 6.68
CA GLU A 79 7.13 2.16 5.56
C GLU A 79 8.27 1.60 4.69
N ILE A 80 8.29 0.28 4.53
CA ILE A 80 9.28 -0.39 3.68
C ILE A 80 8.77 -0.43 2.23
N PHE A 81 7.56 -0.94 2.04
CA PHE A 81 6.89 -1.08 0.74
C PHE A 81 5.40 -1.41 0.90
N THR A 82 4.64 -1.27 -0.20
CA THR A 82 3.26 -1.75 -0.32
C THR A 82 3.23 -3.01 -1.19
N GLY A 83 2.47 -4.03 -0.79
CA GLY A 83 2.32 -5.27 -1.54
C GLY A 83 0.97 -5.96 -1.34
N SER A 84 0.77 -7.06 -2.06
CA SER A 84 -0.46 -7.84 -1.99
C SER A 84 -0.17 -9.22 -1.42
N LEU A 85 -0.91 -9.63 -0.39
CA LEU A 85 -0.88 -11.00 0.11
C LEU A 85 -1.46 -11.93 -0.95
N SER A 86 -0.81 -13.07 -1.18
CA SER A 86 -1.35 -14.12 -2.04
C SER A 86 -2.62 -14.77 -1.44
N ARG A 87 -3.24 -15.70 -2.17
CA ARG A 87 -4.37 -16.51 -1.67
C ARG A 87 -4.03 -17.33 -0.41
N SER A 88 -2.75 -17.59 -0.18
CA SER A 88 -2.25 -18.29 1.00
C SER A 88 -1.73 -17.35 2.09
N SER A 89 -2.06 -16.06 2.02
CA SER A 89 -1.57 -15.01 2.93
C SER A 89 -0.05 -14.86 2.98
N VAL A 90 0.61 -15.01 1.83
CA VAL A 90 2.07 -14.92 1.73
C VAL A 90 2.51 -13.84 0.74
N ILE A 91 3.54 -13.07 1.10
CA ILE A 91 4.38 -12.27 0.19
C ILE A 91 5.78 -12.88 0.18
N ALA A 92 6.31 -13.19 -1.01
CA ALA A 92 7.69 -13.65 -1.18
C ALA A 92 8.50 -12.60 -1.91
N LEU A 93 9.62 -12.18 -1.32
CA LEU A 93 10.53 -11.18 -1.87
C LEU A 93 11.89 -11.81 -2.16
N SER A 94 12.38 -11.66 -3.39
CA SER A 94 13.76 -12.03 -3.72
C SER A 94 14.75 -11.09 -3.04
N LEU A 95 15.89 -11.60 -2.56
CA LEU A 95 16.99 -10.78 -2.05
C LEU A 95 17.77 -10.05 -3.16
N SER A 96 17.52 -10.40 -4.43
CA SER A 96 17.99 -9.59 -5.57
C SER A 96 17.17 -8.31 -5.77
N ASN A 97 15.97 -8.23 -5.18
CA ASN A 97 15.09 -7.07 -5.24
C ASN A 97 15.40 -6.09 -4.07
N LYS A 98 15.18 -4.78 -4.30
CA LYS A 98 15.49 -3.71 -3.35
C LYS A 98 14.67 -3.82 -2.08
N GLU A 99 13.38 -4.08 -2.21
CA GLU A 99 12.42 -4.25 -1.10
C GLU A 99 12.80 -5.47 -0.26
N GLY A 100 13.12 -6.60 -0.90
CA GLY A 100 13.61 -7.81 -0.22
C GLY A 100 14.86 -7.53 0.63
N ARG A 101 15.85 -6.82 0.08
CA ARG A 101 17.05 -6.42 0.85
C ARG A 101 16.74 -5.47 2.00
N LYS A 102 15.80 -4.54 1.83
CA LYS A 102 15.39 -3.63 2.92
C LYS A 102 14.74 -4.40 4.05
N VAL A 103 13.82 -5.32 3.74
CA VAL A 103 13.18 -6.17 4.75
C VAL A 103 14.23 -6.97 5.51
N LEU A 104 15.19 -7.60 4.81
CA LEU A 104 16.28 -8.34 5.47
C LEU A 104 17.06 -7.46 6.42
N LYS A 105 17.48 -6.29 5.95
CA LYS A 105 18.28 -5.34 6.73
C LYS A 105 17.58 -4.89 8.01
N GLU A 106 16.28 -4.59 7.94
CA GLU A 106 15.53 -4.18 9.12
C GLU A 106 15.20 -5.37 10.04
N TYR A 107 15.00 -6.56 9.49
CA TYR A 107 14.87 -7.81 10.26
C TYR A 107 16.14 -8.15 11.05
N ASP A 108 17.32 -8.06 10.42
CA ASP A 108 18.62 -8.30 11.07
C ASP A 108 18.93 -7.27 12.18
N ARG A 109 18.23 -6.13 12.18
CA ARG A 109 18.30 -5.10 13.22
C ARG A 109 17.30 -5.33 14.37
N ASP A 110 16.62 -6.47 14.36
CA ASP A 110 15.60 -6.85 15.34
C ASP A 110 14.44 -5.85 15.42
N LYS A 111 14.09 -5.23 14.27
CA LYS A 111 12.94 -4.34 14.20
C LYS A 111 11.64 -5.09 14.10
N HIS A 112 10.58 -4.50 14.63
CA HIS A 112 9.26 -5.08 14.56
C HIS A 112 8.63 -4.84 13.18
N ILE A 113 8.49 -5.92 12.40
CA ILE A 113 7.91 -5.86 11.06
C ILE A 113 6.43 -6.28 11.11
N TYR A 114 5.55 -5.43 10.58
CA TYR A 114 4.11 -5.67 10.56
C TYR A 114 3.44 -5.07 9.32
N GLY A 115 2.21 -5.52 9.04
CA GLY A 115 1.37 -5.02 7.95
C GLY A 115 0.21 -4.15 8.42
N ILE A 116 -0.29 -3.27 7.55
CA ILE A 116 -1.57 -2.58 7.71
C ILE A 116 -2.37 -2.74 6.41
N ILE A 117 -3.67 -3.02 6.49
CA ILE A 117 -4.55 -3.06 5.31
C ILE A 117 -4.59 -1.68 4.64
N LYS A 118 -4.36 -1.67 3.33
CA LYS A 118 -4.43 -0.46 2.50
C LYS A 118 -5.88 0.01 2.26
#